data_AF-A0A918XRD6-F1
#
_entry.id   AF-A0A918XRD6-F1
#
_cell.length_a   1.000
_cell.length_b   1.000
_cell.length_c   1.000
_cell.angle_alpha   90.00
_cell.angle_beta   90.00
_cell.angle_gamma   90.00
#
_symmetry.space_group_name_H-M   'P 1'
#
loop_
_entity.id
_entity.type
_entity.pdbx_description
1 polymer ?
#
loop_
_entity_poly.entity_id
_entity_poly.type
_entity_poly.pdbx_seq_one_letter_code
_entity_poly.pdbx_strand_id
1 'polypeptide(L)'
;MANYDAYVICTSPRSGSTLLCSLLAATGVAGKPDSHFHQPSIDDWIAEYRLAPAAGASEPEILGAIFRAAIAEGRGGTSIFGLRLQRHSFDYFTGKLAVLYPGRSNDVQRFEAAFGRTLFIHLTRPDKVDQAVSYVKAQQTGLWHVAPDGTELERLSAPREPVYDSARLRACFETMTAYDHQWEAWFKQQGIEPLRLSYDALSDDPVGTLRRVLDRLGLDPEIANGVELGVRKLADATNRDWVKRLRSELETA
;
A
#
# COMPACT_ATOMS: atom_id res chain seq x y z
N MET A 1 1.82 -12.95 22.76
CA MET A 1 1.21 -11.60 22.69
C MET A 1 1.87 -10.88 21.54
N ALA A 2 1.10 -10.14 20.73
CA ALA A 2 1.65 -9.40 19.59
C ALA A 2 2.71 -8.39 20.06
N ASN A 3 3.78 -8.24 19.28
CA ASN A 3 4.87 -7.32 19.57
C ASN A 3 4.56 -5.88 19.17
N TYR A 4 3.45 -5.68 18.43
CA TYR A 4 3.06 -4.43 17.81
C TYR A 4 1.55 -4.22 17.93
N ASP A 5 1.14 -2.96 18.06
CA ASP A 5 -0.27 -2.54 18.03
C ASP A 5 -0.74 -2.26 16.60
N ALA A 6 0.20 -1.96 15.70
CA ALA A 6 -0.07 -1.62 14.33
C ALA A 6 1.06 -2.00 13.37
N TYR A 7 0.75 -2.04 12.07
CA TYR A 7 1.75 -2.04 11.02
C TYR A 7 1.34 -1.16 9.83
N VAL A 8 2.36 -0.65 9.13
CA VAL A 8 2.20 0.18 7.93
C VAL A 8 2.97 -0.45 6.77
N ILE A 9 2.26 -0.82 5.70
CA ILE A 9 2.82 -1.28 4.44
C ILE A 9 3.16 -0.04 3.61
N CYS A 10 4.41 0.41 3.74
CA CYS A 10 5.03 1.46 2.93
C CYS A 10 5.30 0.93 1.53
N THR A 11 4.67 1.51 0.51
CA THR A 11 4.73 0.94 -0.84
C THR A 11 4.49 1.96 -1.96
N SER A 12 4.50 1.50 -3.19
CA SER A 12 4.11 2.23 -4.40
C SER A 12 3.01 1.46 -5.16
N PRO A 13 2.24 2.10 -6.06
CA PRO A 13 1.23 1.39 -6.83
C PRO A 13 1.82 0.19 -7.61
N ARG A 14 1.08 -0.91 -7.74
CA ARG A 14 1.47 -2.11 -8.53
C ARG A 14 2.73 -2.85 -8.04
N SER A 15 2.94 -2.83 -6.73
CA SER A 15 4.00 -3.56 -6.01
C SER A 15 3.54 -4.87 -5.35
N GLY A 16 2.27 -5.26 -5.51
CA GLY A 16 1.68 -6.42 -4.83
C GLY A 16 1.04 -6.14 -3.49
N SER A 17 0.97 -4.87 -3.06
CA SER A 17 0.38 -4.52 -1.75
C SER A 17 -1.08 -4.96 -1.58
N THR A 18 -1.89 -4.99 -2.64
CA THR A 18 -3.26 -5.55 -2.58
C THR A 18 -3.27 -7.04 -2.24
N LEU A 19 -2.36 -7.83 -2.82
CA LEU A 19 -2.23 -9.25 -2.49
C LEU A 19 -1.84 -9.42 -1.02
N LEU A 20 -0.83 -8.67 -0.55
CA LEU A 20 -0.41 -8.74 0.84
C LEU A 20 -1.54 -8.31 1.80
N CYS A 21 -2.31 -7.26 1.47
CA CYS A 21 -3.44 -6.83 2.28
C CYS A 21 -4.53 -7.90 2.38
N SER A 22 -4.87 -8.52 1.24
CA SER A 22 -5.84 -9.62 1.19
C SER A 22 -5.40 -10.81 2.04
N LEU A 23 -4.12 -11.20 1.95
CA LEU A 23 -3.56 -12.28 2.75
C LEU A 23 -3.62 -11.99 4.25
N LEU A 24 -3.22 -10.77 4.66
CA LEU A 24 -3.25 -10.35 6.07
C LEU A 24 -4.67 -10.31 6.61
N ALA A 25 -5.62 -9.76 5.87
CA ALA A 25 -7.03 -9.73 6.24
C ALA A 25 -7.61 -11.15 6.39
N ALA A 26 -7.27 -12.06 5.49
CA ALA A 26 -7.74 -13.44 5.50
C ALA A 26 -7.25 -14.25 6.72
N THR A 27 -6.20 -13.81 7.41
CA THR A 27 -5.77 -14.46 8.66
C THR A 27 -6.75 -14.29 9.82
N GLY A 28 -7.61 -13.27 9.78
CA GLY A 28 -8.50 -12.92 10.89
C GLY A 28 -7.80 -12.48 12.18
N VAL A 29 -6.47 -12.32 12.18
CA VAL A 29 -5.68 -11.94 13.37
C VAL A 29 -4.75 -10.74 13.14
N ALA A 30 -4.46 -10.40 11.88
CA ALA A 30 -3.50 -9.35 11.50
C ALA A 30 -4.18 -8.09 10.94
N GLY A 31 -5.34 -7.69 11.46
CA GLY A 31 -6.07 -6.53 10.97
C GLY A 31 -6.75 -6.74 9.61
N LYS A 32 -7.23 -5.65 9.03
CA LYS A 32 -7.81 -5.58 7.69
C LYS A 32 -7.18 -4.38 6.95
N PRO A 33 -5.92 -4.48 6.54
CA PRO A 33 -5.18 -3.34 5.99
C PRO A 33 -5.78 -2.86 4.67
N ASP A 34 -5.98 -1.54 4.54
CA ASP A 34 -6.34 -0.90 3.28
C ASP A 34 -5.74 0.52 3.15
N SER A 35 -6.02 1.22 2.05
CA SER A 35 -5.55 2.57 1.74
C SER A 35 -6.47 3.65 2.30
N HIS A 36 -6.70 3.62 3.62
CA HIS A 36 -7.51 4.60 4.36
C HIS A 36 -7.15 6.07 4.07
N PHE A 37 -5.91 6.33 3.64
CA PHE A 37 -5.36 7.65 3.33
C PHE A 37 -4.81 7.70 1.88
N HIS A 38 -5.53 7.10 0.93
CA HIS A 38 -5.11 7.05 -0.48
C HIS A 38 -5.16 8.43 -1.14
N GLN A 39 -6.33 9.07 -1.17
CA GLN A 39 -6.45 10.41 -1.75
C GLN A 39 -5.97 11.45 -0.73
N PRO A 40 -5.10 12.41 -1.10
CA PRO A 40 -4.60 13.43 -0.18
C PRO A 40 -5.64 14.56 0.02
N SER A 41 -6.81 14.21 0.57
CA SER A 41 -7.96 15.10 0.73
C SER A 41 -8.72 14.74 2.01
N ILE A 42 -8.87 15.71 2.92
CA ILE A 42 -9.70 15.57 4.12
C ILE A 42 -11.17 15.33 3.73
N ASP A 43 -11.67 16.01 2.70
CA ASP A 43 -13.06 15.89 2.26
C ASP A 43 -13.35 14.46 1.76
N ASP A 44 -12.42 13.87 1.01
CA ASP A 44 -12.55 12.48 0.56
C ASP A 44 -12.53 11.51 1.75
N TRP A 45 -11.69 11.76 2.76
CA TRP A 45 -11.66 10.93 3.97
C TRP A 45 -12.94 11.07 4.80
N ILE A 46 -13.52 12.27 4.90
CA ILE A 46 -14.82 12.48 5.54
C ILE A 46 -15.91 11.68 4.81
N ALA A 47 -15.93 11.78 3.47
CA ALA A 47 -16.90 11.09 2.63
C ALA A 47 -16.80 9.57 2.75
N GLU A 48 -15.58 9.02 2.72
CA GLU A 48 -15.29 7.59 2.86
C GLU A 48 -15.91 7.01 4.14
N TYR A 49 -15.65 7.66 5.28
CA TYR A 49 -16.17 7.21 6.58
C TYR A 49 -17.57 7.77 6.91
N ARG A 50 -18.21 8.48 5.98
CA ARG A 50 -19.53 9.11 6.15
C ARG A 50 -19.63 9.94 7.43
N LEU A 51 -18.56 10.69 7.72
CA LEU A 51 -18.49 11.53 8.91
C LEU A 51 -19.32 12.79 8.71
N ALA A 52 -19.92 13.28 9.78
CA ALA A 52 -20.62 14.56 9.81
C ALA A 52 -19.96 15.45 10.88
N PRO A 53 -18.82 16.12 10.56
CA PRO A 53 -18.21 17.06 11.48
C PRO A 53 -19.20 18.15 11.91
N ALA A 54 -19.10 18.56 13.18
CA ALA A 54 -19.90 19.68 13.67
C ALA A 54 -19.55 20.97 12.92
N ALA A 55 -20.52 21.87 12.75
CA ALA A 55 -20.26 23.19 12.21
C ALA A 55 -19.20 23.92 13.06
N GLY A 56 -18.12 24.36 12.42
CA GLY A 56 -17.00 25.01 13.10
C GLY A 56 -16.00 24.08 13.79
N ALA A 57 -16.09 22.75 13.59
CA ALA A 57 -15.08 21.82 14.07
C ALA A 57 -13.69 22.20 13.52
N SER A 58 -12.71 22.22 14.41
CA SER A 58 -11.32 22.47 14.05
C SER A 58 -10.73 21.29 13.28
N GLU A 59 -9.69 21.54 12.48
CA GLU A 59 -9.02 20.48 11.72
C GLU A 59 -8.53 19.30 12.59
N PRO A 60 -7.93 19.51 13.79
CA PRO A 60 -7.56 18.40 14.67
C PRO A 60 -8.75 17.55 15.15
N GLU A 61 -9.92 18.15 15.38
CA GLU A 61 -11.13 17.42 15.77
C GLU A 61 -11.62 16.53 14.62
N ILE A 62 -11.61 17.07 13.40
CA ILE A 62 -11.97 16.35 12.17
C ILE A 62 -11.00 15.20 11.93
N LEU A 63 -9.69 15.47 11.95
CA LEU A 63 -8.66 14.46 11.79
C LEU A 63 -8.74 13.39 12.87
N GLY A 64 -9.02 13.76 14.12
CA GLY A 64 -9.22 12.81 15.21
C GLY A 64 -10.40 11.86 14.94
N ALA A 65 -11.49 12.35 14.35
CA ALA A 65 -12.62 11.50 13.95
C ALA A 65 -12.24 10.56 12.78
N ILE A 66 -11.58 11.09 11.75
CA ILE A 66 -11.10 10.31 10.59
C ILE A 66 -10.16 9.18 11.04
N PHE A 67 -9.15 9.50 11.85
CA PHE A 67 -8.17 8.51 12.30
C PHE A 67 -8.80 7.44 13.19
N ARG A 68 -9.75 7.79 14.07
CA ARG A 68 -10.50 6.79 14.84
C ARG A 68 -11.28 5.84 13.94
N ALA A 69 -11.94 6.35 12.91
CA ALA A 69 -12.69 5.54 11.95
C ALA A 69 -11.74 4.62 11.15
N ALA A 70 -10.65 5.16 10.60
CA ALA A 70 -9.64 4.40 9.89
C ALA A 70 -9.02 3.29 10.76
N ILE A 71 -8.70 3.59 12.03
CA ILE A 71 -8.17 2.59 12.97
C ILE A 71 -9.18 1.48 13.25
N ALA A 72 -10.45 1.83 13.46
CA ALA A 72 -11.50 0.84 13.71
C ALA A 72 -11.68 -0.10 12.51
N GLU A 73 -11.70 0.44 11.30
CA GLU A 73 -11.85 -0.34 10.08
C GLU A 73 -10.60 -1.19 9.77
N GLY A 74 -9.41 -0.59 9.85
CA GLY A 74 -8.15 -1.30 9.59
C GLY A 74 -7.77 -2.32 10.66
N ARG A 75 -8.40 -2.28 11.85
CA ARG A 75 -8.33 -3.39 12.82
C ARG A 75 -9.18 -4.57 12.40
N GLY A 76 -10.29 -4.35 11.69
CA GLY A 76 -11.16 -5.43 11.21
C GLY A 76 -11.66 -6.38 12.31
N GLY A 77 -11.86 -5.88 13.54
CA GLY A 77 -12.23 -6.71 14.69
C GLY A 77 -11.08 -7.43 15.41
N THR A 78 -9.84 -7.25 14.95
CA THR A 78 -8.63 -7.82 15.58
C THR A 78 -7.96 -6.81 16.54
N SER A 79 -6.93 -7.27 17.27
CA SER A 79 -6.16 -6.40 18.16
C SER A 79 -5.14 -5.51 17.46
N ILE A 80 -4.80 -5.79 16.18
CA ILE A 80 -3.75 -5.08 15.43
C ILE A 80 -4.37 -4.21 14.34
N PHE A 81 -3.94 -2.96 14.23
CA PHE A 81 -4.30 -2.09 13.11
C PHE A 81 -3.35 -2.30 11.92
N GLY A 82 -3.91 -2.57 10.74
CA GLY A 82 -3.14 -2.63 9.48
C GLY A 82 -3.41 -1.41 8.61
N LEU A 83 -2.37 -0.84 8.00
CA LEU A 83 -2.48 0.27 7.05
C LEU A 83 -1.64 0.02 5.80
N ARG A 84 -2.19 0.27 4.61
CA ARG A 84 -1.41 0.42 3.38
C ARG A 84 -1.21 1.90 3.09
N LEU A 85 0.05 2.32 2.94
CA LEU A 85 0.39 3.70 2.64
C LEU A 85 1.26 3.77 1.39
N GLN A 86 0.74 4.43 0.36
CA GLN A 86 1.45 4.61 -0.91
C GLN A 86 2.20 5.94 -0.92
N ARG A 87 3.36 5.98 -1.60
CA ARG A 87 4.25 7.15 -1.52
C ARG A 87 3.61 8.47 -1.97
N HIS A 88 2.71 8.44 -2.94
CA HIS A 88 2.08 9.65 -3.49
C HIS A 88 1.25 10.42 -2.45
N SER A 89 0.67 9.73 -1.45
CA SER A 89 -0.14 10.35 -0.39
C SER A 89 0.61 10.58 0.90
N PHE A 90 1.85 10.09 0.99
CA PHE A 90 2.64 10.06 2.21
C PHE A 90 2.89 11.45 2.81
N ASP A 91 3.34 12.43 2.02
CA ASP A 91 3.70 13.75 2.54
C ASP A 91 2.47 14.52 3.05
N TYR A 92 1.32 14.34 2.40
CA TYR A 92 0.05 14.89 2.89
C TYR A 92 -0.35 14.22 4.21
N PHE A 93 -0.29 12.89 4.25
CA PHE A 93 -0.62 12.11 5.45
C PHE A 93 0.24 12.52 6.66
N THR A 94 1.56 12.61 6.52
CA THR A 94 2.44 13.02 7.62
C THR A 94 2.21 14.47 8.04
N GLY A 95 1.89 15.34 7.09
CA GLY A 95 1.43 16.70 7.39
C GLY A 95 0.19 16.72 8.29
N LYS A 96 -0.81 15.87 8.01
CA LYS A 96 -2.00 15.74 8.86
C LYS A 96 -1.71 15.08 10.20
N LEU A 97 -0.78 14.15 10.24
CA LEU A 97 -0.30 13.55 11.50
C LEU A 97 0.37 14.61 12.39
N ALA A 98 1.09 15.57 11.81
CA ALA A 98 1.70 16.67 12.54
C ALA A 98 0.66 17.68 13.08
N VAL A 99 -0.45 17.90 12.36
CA VAL A 99 -1.59 18.68 12.87
C VAL A 99 -2.25 17.98 14.05
N LEU A 100 -2.43 16.65 13.98
CA LEU A 100 -3.07 15.87 15.04
C LEU A 100 -2.17 15.72 16.28
N TYR A 101 -0.85 15.66 16.09
CA TYR A 101 0.13 15.44 17.15
C TYR A 101 1.29 16.46 17.11
N PRO A 102 1.02 17.76 17.34
CA PRO A 102 2.01 18.83 17.17
C PRO A 102 3.17 18.77 18.18
N GLY A 103 2.96 18.14 19.34
CA GLY A 103 3.97 17.99 20.40
C GLY A 103 5.00 16.88 20.15
N ARG A 104 4.93 16.16 19.02
CA ARG A 104 5.86 15.06 18.69
C ARG A 104 6.98 15.57 17.78
N SER A 105 8.20 15.12 18.08
CA SER A 105 9.43 15.64 17.47
C SER A 105 9.74 15.08 16.09
N ASN A 106 9.21 13.89 15.75
CA ASN A 106 9.45 13.22 14.48
C ASN A 106 8.23 12.39 14.05
N ASP A 107 8.27 11.81 12.85
CA ASP A 107 7.12 11.09 12.30
C ASP A 107 6.87 9.78 13.03
N VAL A 108 7.91 9.04 13.43
CA VAL A 108 7.76 7.78 14.18
C VAL A 108 6.94 8.00 15.45
N GLN A 109 7.27 9.04 16.22
CA GLN A 109 6.51 9.38 17.43
C GLN A 109 5.06 9.78 17.14
N ARG A 110 4.77 10.34 15.96
CA ARG A 110 3.41 10.67 15.53
C ARG A 110 2.64 9.41 15.10
N PHE A 111 3.29 8.49 14.37
CA PHE A 111 2.73 7.17 14.06
C PHE A 111 2.43 6.40 15.36
N GLU A 112 3.34 6.40 16.32
CA GLU A 112 3.15 5.73 17.62
C GLU A 112 2.06 6.39 18.46
N ALA A 113 1.93 7.72 18.41
CA ALA A 113 0.83 8.42 19.08
C ALA A 113 -0.54 8.12 18.44
N ALA A 114 -0.57 7.89 17.11
CA ALA A 114 -1.79 7.58 16.37
C ALA A 114 -2.21 6.11 16.52
N PHE A 115 -1.26 5.19 16.40
CA PHE A 115 -1.52 3.78 16.13
C PHE A 115 -0.95 2.83 17.19
N GLY A 116 -0.15 3.33 18.14
CA GLY A 116 0.62 2.51 19.07
C GLY A 116 1.93 2.01 18.46
N ARG A 117 2.58 1.04 19.10
CA ARG A 117 3.87 0.51 18.64
C ARG A 117 3.72 -0.05 17.23
N THR A 118 4.40 0.59 16.27
CA THR A 118 4.14 0.38 14.83
C THR A 118 5.30 -0.36 14.15
N LEU A 119 4.98 -1.44 13.43
CA LEU A 119 5.90 -2.11 12.51
C LEU A 119 5.82 -1.45 11.12
N PHE A 120 6.95 -1.01 10.58
CA PHE A 120 7.01 -0.56 9.19
C PHE A 120 7.42 -1.73 8.28
N ILE A 121 6.65 -1.96 7.22
CA ILE A 121 6.89 -2.97 6.20
C ILE A 121 7.14 -2.24 4.88
N HIS A 122 8.33 -2.38 4.30
CA HIS A 122 8.63 -1.84 2.98
C HIS A 122 8.38 -2.93 1.93
N LEU A 123 7.30 -2.80 1.15
CA LEU A 123 7.00 -3.67 0.02
C LEU A 123 7.30 -2.93 -1.29
N THR A 124 8.33 -3.37 -1.99
CA THR A 124 8.72 -2.82 -3.30
C THR A 124 8.69 -3.87 -4.40
N ARG A 125 8.55 -3.43 -5.65
CA ARG A 125 8.81 -4.24 -6.84
C ARG A 125 10.15 -3.82 -7.43
N PRO A 126 11.18 -4.68 -7.37
CA PRO A 126 12.51 -4.35 -7.86
C PRO A 126 12.54 -4.02 -9.36
N ASP A 127 11.78 -4.75 -10.18
CA ASP A 127 11.66 -4.46 -11.61
C ASP A 127 10.70 -3.28 -11.86
N LYS A 128 11.27 -2.08 -11.94
CA LYS A 128 10.54 -0.84 -12.20
C LYS A 128 9.98 -0.72 -13.61
N VAL A 129 10.58 -1.42 -14.59
CA VAL A 129 10.05 -1.45 -15.95
C VAL A 129 8.74 -2.24 -15.96
N ASP A 130 8.75 -3.43 -15.38
CA ASP A 130 7.56 -4.28 -15.30
C ASP A 130 6.47 -3.65 -14.38
N GLN A 131 6.89 -2.94 -13.32
CA GLN A 131 5.98 -2.12 -12.51
C GLN A 131 5.31 -1.02 -13.34
N ALA A 132 6.07 -0.23 -14.09
CA ALA A 132 5.57 0.87 -14.91
C ALA A 132 4.62 0.39 -16.00
N VAL A 133 5.00 -0.66 -16.74
CA VAL A 133 4.14 -1.31 -17.75
C VAL A 133 2.85 -1.79 -17.12
N SER A 134 2.93 -2.47 -15.98
CA SER A 134 1.73 -2.93 -15.29
C SER A 134 0.82 -1.80 -14.82
N TYR A 135 1.38 -0.67 -14.40
CA TYR A 135 0.62 0.48 -13.93
C TYR A 135 -0.06 1.23 -15.08
N VAL A 136 0.70 1.58 -16.13
CA VAL A 136 0.14 2.29 -17.30
C VAL A 136 -0.93 1.46 -17.99
N LYS A 137 -0.73 0.14 -18.13
CA LYS A 137 -1.75 -0.75 -18.68
C LYS A 137 -3.02 -0.79 -17.82
N ALA A 138 -2.90 -0.87 -16.49
CA ALA A 138 -4.05 -0.84 -15.58
C ALA A 138 -4.82 0.49 -15.69
N GLN A 139 -4.11 1.62 -15.76
CA GLN A 139 -4.72 2.94 -15.95
C GLN A 139 -5.50 3.04 -17.27
N GLN A 140 -4.95 2.51 -18.37
CA GLN A 140 -5.60 2.58 -19.69
C GLN A 140 -6.80 1.65 -19.79
N THR A 141 -6.65 0.41 -19.32
CA THR A 141 -7.70 -0.62 -19.39
C THR A 141 -8.78 -0.44 -18.34
N GLY A 142 -8.50 0.32 -17.28
CA GLY A 142 -9.34 0.46 -16.10
C GLY A 142 -9.28 -0.74 -15.15
N LEU A 143 -8.59 -1.83 -15.49
CA LEU A 143 -8.57 -3.06 -14.71
C LEU A 143 -7.36 -3.12 -13.78
N TRP A 144 -7.62 -3.17 -12.47
CA TRP A 144 -6.59 -3.11 -11.44
C TRP A 144 -6.38 -4.44 -10.73
N HIS A 145 -7.46 -5.16 -10.42
CA HIS A 145 -7.42 -6.41 -9.68
C HIS A 145 -8.42 -7.44 -10.22
N VAL A 146 -8.02 -8.71 -10.22
CA VAL A 146 -8.82 -9.86 -10.64
C VAL A 146 -8.57 -10.99 -9.64
N ALA A 147 -9.62 -11.73 -9.30
CA ALA A 147 -9.57 -12.93 -8.46
C ALA A 147 -8.92 -14.11 -9.19
N PRO A 148 -8.50 -15.18 -8.49
CA PRO A 148 -7.91 -16.37 -9.13
C PRO A 148 -8.77 -16.99 -10.23
N ASP A 149 -10.10 -16.98 -10.04
CA ASP A 149 -11.11 -17.52 -10.97
C ASP A 149 -11.35 -16.63 -12.21
N GLY A 150 -10.75 -15.45 -12.27
CA GLY A 150 -10.93 -14.49 -13.37
C GLY A 150 -11.98 -13.42 -13.11
N THR A 151 -12.67 -13.43 -11.97
CA THR A 151 -13.63 -12.41 -11.57
C THR A 151 -12.94 -11.06 -11.39
N GLU A 152 -13.45 -10.00 -12.02
CA GLU A 152 -12.92 -8.64 -11.83
C GLU A 152 -13.23 -8.14 -10.43
N LEU A 153 -12.19 -7.81 -9.67
CA LEU A 153 -12.32 -7.28 -8.31
C LEU A 153 -12.36 -5.75 -8.30
N GLU A 154 -11.66 -5.11 -9.24
CA GLU A 154 -11.59 -3.65 -9.32
C GLU A 154 -11.41 -3.17 -10.76
N ARG A 155 -12.44 -2.48 -11.26
CA ARG A 155 -12.45 -1.76 -12.55
C ARG A 155 -12.86 -0.31 -12.34
N LEU A 156 -11.96 0.63 -12.64
CA LEU A 156 -12.19 2.07 -12.45
C LEU A 156 -12.64 2.81 -13.72
N SER A 157 -12.59 2.16 -14.88
CA SER A 157 -13.08 2.73 -16.14
C SER A 157 -13.50 1.65 -17.14
N ALA A 158 -14.25 2.08 -18.17
CA ALA A 158 -14.70 1.20 -19.25
C ALA A 158 -13.50 0.51 -19.94
N PRO A 159 -13.61 -0.77 -20.32
CA PRO A 159 -12.53 -1.49 -20.99
C PRO A 159 -12.07 -0.77 -22.26
N ARG A 160 -10.76 -0.67 -22.43
CA ARG A 160 -10.10 -0.09 -23.62
C ARG A 160 -8.88 -0.93 -23.97
N GLU A 161 -8.62 -1.03 -25.28
CA GLU A 161 -7.41 -1.67 -25.77
C GLU A 161 -6.19 -0.83 -25.35
N PRO A 162 -5.22 -1.41 -24.62
CA PRO A 162 -4.06 -0.67 -24.18
C PRO A 162 -3.11 -0.35 -25.34
N VAL A 163 -2.59 0.87 -25.39
CA VAL A 163 -1.66 1.36 -26.41
C VAL A 163 -0.31 1.68 -25.78
N TYR A 164 0.76 1.19 -26.41
CA TYR A 164 2.12 1.49 -25.98
C TYR A 164 2.41 2.99 -26.13
N ASP A 165 2.78 3.63 -25.02
CA ASP A 165 3.14 5.04 -24.95
C ASP A 165 4.48 5.15 -24.22
N SER A 166 5.57 5.29 -24.98
CA SER A 166 6.94 5.34 -24.46
C SER A 166 7.11 6.47 -23.43
N ALA A 167 6.58 7.66 -23.71
CA ALA A 167 6.73 8.82 -22.84
C ALA A 167 6.03 8.60 -21.51
N ARG A 168 4.79 8.08 -21.52
CA ARG A 168 4.06 7.76 -20.29
C ARG A 168 4.71 6.62 -19.51
N LEU A 169 5.23 5.61 -20.19
CA LEU A 169 5.92 4.49 -19.56
C LEU A 169 7.22 4.93 -18.89
N ARG A 170 8.03 5.76 -19.56
CA ARG A 170 9.27 6.34 -19.00
C ARG A 170 8.97 7.22 -17.80
N ALA A 171 8.01 8.13 -17.90
CA ALA A 171 7.58 8.97 -16.78
C ALA A 171 7.09 8.14 -15.59
N CYS A 172 6.36 7.04 -15.85
CA CYS A 172 5.92 6.12 -14.81
C CYS A 172 7.10 5.37 -14.17
N PHE A 173 8.06 4.88 -14.97
CA PHE A 173 9.28 4.24 -14.49
C PHE A 173 10.08 5.18 -13.56
N GLU A 174 10.28 6.43 -13.98
CA GLU A 174 10.97 7.46 -13.20
C GLU A 174 10.22 7.74 -11.89
N THR A 175 8.89 7.86 -11.94
CA THR A 175 8.04 8.07 -10.76
C THR A 175 8.16 6.91 -9.76
N MET A 176 8.06 5.66 -10.23
CA MET A 176 8.15 4.49 -9.35
C MET A 176 9.55 4.31 -8.76
N THR A 177 10.59 4.70 -9.50
CA THR A 177 11.97 4.73 -9.02
C THR A 177 12.16 5.81 -7.96
N ALA A 178 11.63 7.01 -8.20
CA ALA A 178 11.66 8.11 -7.23
C ALA A 178 10.94 7.75 -5.93
N TYR A 179 9.80 7.06 -6.00
CA TYR A 179 9.07 6.63 -4.80
C TYR A 179 9.88 5.69 -3.91
N ASP A 180 10.62 4.74 -4.49
CA ASP A 180 11.50 3.87 -3.70
C ASP A 180 12.61 4.67 -3.01
N HIS A 181 13.26 5.59 -3.73
CA HIS A 181 14.28 6.45 -3.14
C HIS A 181 13.73 7.32 -2.01
N GLN A 182 12.52 7.85 -2.16
CA GLN A 182 11.89 8.67 -1.14
C GLN A 182 11.51 7.86 0.11
N TRP A 183 11.06 6.60 -0.05
CA TRP A 183 10.84 5.71 1.09
C TRP A 183 12.14 5.42 1.83
N GLU A 184 13.20 5.03 1.13
CA GLU A 184 14.52 4.77 1.73
C GLU A 184 15.08 6.01 2.45
N ALA A 185 14.95 7.18 1.83
CA ALA A 185 15.35 8.44 2.45
C ALA A 185 14.59 8.71 3.74
N TRP A 186 13.27 8.50 3.74
CA TRP A 186 12.44 8.67 4.94
C TRP A 186 12.80 7.67 6.04
N PHE A 187 12.97 6.39 5.72
CA PHE A 187 13.41 5.38 6.70
C PHE A 187 14.73 5.77 7.35
N LYS A 188 15.72 6.20 6.54
CA LYS A 188 17.01 6.67 7.03
C LYS A 188 16.87 7.90 7.92
N GLN A 189 16.08 8.88 7.50
CA GLN A 189 15.86 10.12 8.25
C GLN A 189 15.21 9.85 9.62
N GLN A 190 14.30 8.89 9.70
CA GLN A 190 13.58 8.55 10.93
C GLN A 190 14.26 7.47 11.77
N GLY A 191 15.37 6.88 11.30
CA GLY A 191 16.05 5.77 11.98
C GLY A 191 15.22 4.49 12.00
N ILE A 192 14.42 4.23 10.97
CA ILE A 192 13.54 3.06 10.86
C ILE A 192 14.27 1.93 10.15
N GLU A 193 14.23 0.73 10.74
CA GLU A 193 14.59 -0.53 10.08
C GLU A 193 13.32 -1.29 9.68
N PRO A 194 12.83 -1.15 8.44
CA PRO A 194 11.57 -1.78 8.03
C PRO A 194 11.75 -3.29 7.79
N LEU A 195 10.66 -4.06 7.93
CA LEU A 195 10.59 -5.40 7.34
C LEU A 195 10.56 -5.26 5.83
N ARG A 196 11.60 -5.74 5.15
CA ARG A 196 11.75 -5.61 3.69
C ARG A 196 11.17 -6.82 2.97
N LEU A 197 10.23 -6.55 2.07
CA LEU A 197 9.57 -7.52 1.20
C LEU A 197 9.69 -7.08 -0.26
N SER A 198 9.86 -8.04 -1.16
CA SER A 198 9.78 -7.81 -2.60
C SER A 198 8.50 -8.39 -3.17
N TYR A 199 7.99 -7.75 -4.23
CA TYR A 199 6.89 -8.29 -5.03
C TYR A 199 7.18 -9.70 -5.53
N ASP A 200 8.41 -9.95 -5.98
CA ASP A 200 8.79 -11.25 -6.56
C ASP A 200 8.70 -12.35 -5.50
N ALA A 201 9.26 -12.13 -4.30
CA ALA A 201 9.15 -13.09 -3.20
C ALA A 201 7.69 -13.29 -2.74
N LEU A 202 6.91 -12.21 -2.67
CA LEU A 202 5.48 -12.29 -2.34
C LEU A 202 4.68 -13.05 -3.41
N SER A 203 5.02 -12.88 -4.69
CA SER A 203 4.33 -13.53 -5.81
C SER A 203 4.71 -15.01 -5.92
N ASP A 204 5.96 -15.36 -5.63
CA ASP A 204 6.48 -16.71 -5.78
C ASP A 204 6.11 -17.59 -4.58
N ASP A 205 6.16 -17.04 -3.36
CA ASP A 205 5.76 -17.73 -2.13
C ASP A 205 4.90 -16.79 -1.23
N PRO A 206 3.60 -16.62 -1.57
CA PRO A 206 2.71 -15.77 -0.78
C PRO A 206 2.54 -16.25 0.66
N VAL A 207 2.46 -17.57 0.87
CA VAL A 207 2.27 -18.19 2.19
C VAL A 207 3.51 -18.02 3.06
N GLY A 208 4.71 -18.29 2.52
CA GLY A 208 5.95 -18.05 3.25
C GLY A 208 6.21 -16.58 3.53
N THR A 209 5.83 -15.68 2.61
CA THR A 209 5.89 -14.24 2.86
C THR A 209 4.92 -13.82 3.98
N LEU A 210 3.69 -14.31 3.98
CA LEU A 210 2.72 -14.09 5.05
C LEU A 210 3.24 -14.60 6.39
N ARG A 211 3.80 -15.82 6.42
CA ARG A 211 4.41 -16.43 7.61
C ARG A 211 5.48 -15.51 8.22
N ARG A 212 6.36 -14.93 7.41
CA ARG A 212 7.39 -13.98 7.85
C ARG A 212 6.81 -12.71 8.46
N VAL A 213 5.70 -12.19 7.91
CA VAL A 213 5.02 -11.00 8.45
C VAL A 213 4.38 -11.32 9.78
N LEU A 214 3.67 -12.45 9.89
CA LEU A 214 3.04 -12.90 11.14
C LEU A 214 4.06 -13.10 12.26
N ASP A 215 5.16 -13.79 11.96
CA ASP A 215 6.28 -13.98 12.89
C ASP A 215 6.84 -12.64 13.38
N ARG A 216 7.08 -11.68 12.46
CA ARG A 216 7.56 -10.35 12.82
C ARG A 216 6.57 -9.57 13.70
N LEU A 217 5.28 -9.76 13.51
CA LEU A 217 4.22 -9.18 14.34
C LEU A 217 4.09 -9.85 15.72
N GLY A 218 4.73 -11.01 15.93
CA GLY A 218 4.57 -11.83 17.13
C GLY A 218 3.24 -12.59 17.16
N LEU A 219 2.69 -12.90 15.98
CA LEU A 219 1.51 -13.74 15.78
C LEU A 219 1.93 -15.17 15.42
N ASP A 220 0.99 -16.12 15.52
CA ASP A 220 1.24 -17.51 15.12
C ASP A 220 1.48 -17.62 13.60
N PRO A 221 2.70 -17.99 13.15
CA PRO A 221 3.01 -18.07 11.73
C PRO A 221 2.27 -19.21 11.01
N GLU A 222 1.80 -20.24 11.72
CA GLU A 222 1.11 -21.39 11.12
C GLU A 222 -0.29 -21.04 10.59
N ILE A 223 -0.87 -19.92 11.01
CA ILE A 223 -2.12 -19.38 10.46
C ILE A 223 -2.01 -19.15 8.94
N ALA A 224 -0.80 -18.87 8.43
CA ALA A 224 -0.56 -18.66 7.01
C ALA A 224 -0.93 -19.88 6.14
N ASN A 225 -0.88 -21.11 6.69
CA ASN A 225 -1.16 -22.34 5.93
C ASN A 225 -2.62 -22.47 5.48
N GLY A 226 -3.55 -21.81 6.17
CA GLY A 226 -4.99 -21.89 5.90
C GLY A 226 -5.54 -20.77 5.00
N VAL A 227 -4.69 -19.89 4.47
CA VAL A 227 -5.12 -18.70 3.73
C VAL A 227 -5.14 -18.97 2.22
N GLU A 228 -6.30 -18.74 1.61
CA GLU A 228 -6.46 -18.76 0.16
C GLU A 228 -5.99 -17.45 -0.49
N LEU A 229 -5.46 -17.54 -1.71
CA LEU A 229 -5.02 -16.37 -2.48
C LEU A 229 -6.23 -15.58 -2.99
N GLY A 230 -6.37 -14.32 -2.59
CA GLY A 230 -7.49 -13.48 -3.04
C GLY A 230 -7.29 -12.75 -4.37
N VAL A 231 -6.08 -12.73 -4.95
CA VAL A 231 -5.75 -11.90 -6.12
C VAL A 231 -4.82 -12.62 -7.09
N ARG A 232 -5.10 -12.49 -8.39
CA ARG A 232 -4.31 -13.05 -9.50
C ARG A 232 -3.38 -12.00 -10.14
N LYS A 233 -2.22 -12.44 -10.61
CA LYS A 233 -1.31 -11.63 -11.45
C LYS A 233 -1.95 -11.32 -12.81
N LEU A 234 -1.78 -10.07 -13.28
CA LEU A 234 -2.38 -9.57 -14.54
C LEU A 234 -1.39 -9.48 -15.72
N ALA A 235 -0.19 -10.03 -15.57
CA ALA A 235 0.82 -9.98 -16.62
C ALA A 235 0.46 -10.93 -17.77
N ASP A 236 0.44 -10.43 -19.01
CA ASP A 236 0.15 -11.21 -20.22
C ASP A 236 1.15 -10.92 -21.35
N ALA A 237 0.81 -11.32 -22.58
CA ALA A 237 1.67 -11.11 -23.76
C ALA A 237 1.93 -9.62 -24.02
N THR A 238 0.94 -8.76 -23.81
CA THR A 238 1.07 -7.30 -23.98
C THR A 238 2.05 -6.72 -22.96
N ASN A 239 2.00 -7.17 -21.70
CA ASN A 239 3.00 -6.79 -20.71
C ASN A 239 4.43 -7.13 -21.16
N ARG A 240 4.64 -8.35 -21.66
CA ARG A 240 5.97 -8.81 -22.09
C ARG A 240 6.51 -8.01 -23.28
N ASP A 241 5.65 -7.70 -24.25
CA ASP A 241 6.02 -6.85 -25.39
C ASP A 241 6.45 -5.45 -24.93
N TRP A 242 5.63 -4.80 -24.11
CA TRP A 242 5.91 -3.44 -23.64
C TRP A 242 7.17 -3.37 -22.77
N VAL A 243 7.40 -4.38 -21.91
CA VAL A 243 8.64 -4.49 -21.11
C VAL A 243 9.86 -4.59 -22.01
N LYS A 244 9.82 -5.42 -23.05
CA LYS A 244 10.93 -5.57 -24.00
C LYS A 244 11.23 -4.25 -24.72
N ARG A 245 10.19 -3.57 -25.21
CA ARG A 245 10.31 -2.29 -25.90
C ARG A 245 10.89 -1.20 -24.99
N LEU A 246 10.33 -1.04 -23.80
CA LEU A 246 10.77 0.00 -22.86
C LEU A 246 12.21 -0.22 -22.39
N ARG A 247 12.62 -1.48 -22.12
CA ARG A 247 14.02 -1.78 -21.77
C ARG A 247 14.98 -1.39 -22.89
N SER A 248 14.66 -1.74 -24.14
CA SER A 248 15.48 -1.35 -25.28
C SER A 248 15.59 0.18 -25.40
N GLU A 249 14.50 0.91 -25.17
CA GLU A 249 14.49 2.39 -25.23
C GLU A 249 15.25 3.05 -24.07
N LEU A 250 15.31 2.41 -22.90
CA LEU A 250 16.06 2.89 -21.73
C LEU A 250 17.57 2.62 -21.88
N GLU A 251 17.97 1.53 -22.53
CA GLU A 251 19.38 1.20 -22.78
C GLU A 251 20.02 2.08 -23.87
N THR A 252 19.22 2.60 -24.80
CA THR A 252 19.69 3.47 -25.89
C THR A 252 19.71 4.97 -25.56
N ALA A 253 19.20 5.36 -24.38
CA ALA A 253 19.07 6.75 -23.94
C ALA A 253 20.23 7.17 -23.03
#